data_AF-A0A2R6RZV3-F1
#
_entry.id   AF-A0A2R6RZV3-F1
#
_cell.length_a   1.000
_cell.length_b   1.000
_cell.length_c   1.000
_cell.angle_alpha   90.00
_cell.angle_beta   90.00
_cell.angle_gamma   90.00
#
_symmetry.space_group_name_H-M   'P 1'
#
loop_
_entity.id
_entity.type
_entity.pdbx_description
1 polymer ?
#
loop_
_entity_poly.entity_id
_entity_poly.type
_entity_poly.pdbx_seq_one_letter_code
_entity_poly.pdbx_strand_id
1 'polypeptide(L)'
;MDYVGALLPSPVDVIEKVPSAKAPLRVLAWKVFWDKWMTFVRVSSVTRKSVIMNATRNHKERVSKLLLLYANQTEEVETRSFGSVGVQILGLLHIRTGDTLMSTKRSEDDNNFRDIVPPPVMSASVLPQSHSDLGPVQEALNSLSRTDPSVRIELQEGQILVHGLGALHLEIVESRLRDEWNVNIEFGKRMVSYREGSGPGNIDPKPGSWKTEMFGKPFTIDVDLDVRAFKEGEKETPCGMGTSSSVRVEDPFPCQTLSPTRMILWLASLEASLTLYRALRIQLSPYQTSISK
;
A
#
# COMPACT_ATOMS: atom_id res chain seq x y z
N MET A 1 -26.20 -31.30 27.37
CA MET A 1 -25.99 -31.23 25.90
C MET A 1 -27.31 -31.36 25.14
N ASP A 2 -28.34 -31.99 25.72
CA ASP A 2 -29.63 -32.24 25.05
C ASP A 2 -30.31 -30.97 24.51
N TYR A 3 -30.24 -29.86 25.26
CA TYR A 3 -30.75 -28.55 24.79
C TYR A 3 -30.03 -28.01 23.55
N VAL A 4 -28.75 -28.35 23.35
CA VAL A 4 -27.99 -27.92 22.18
C VAL A 4 -28.55 -28.60 20.92
N GLY A 5 -28.83 -29.90 21.00
CA GLY A 5 -29.42 -30.65 19.88
C GLY A 5 -30.89 -30.29 19.63
N ALA A 6 -31.61 -29.84 20.65
CA ALA A 6 -33.03 -29.47 20.52
C ALA A 6 -33.26 -28.02 20.05
N LEU A 7 -32.39 -27.07 20.43
CA LEU A 7 -32.63 -25.64 20.21
C LEU A 7 -31.74 -25.00 19.15
N LEU A 8 -30.54 -25.54 18.89
CA LEU A 8 -29.69 -24.97 17.84
C LEU A 8 -30.11 -25.48 16.45
N PRO A 9 -30.14 -24.59 15.45
CA PRO A 9 -30.50 -24.98 14.10
C PRO A 9 -29.42 -25.89 13.50
N SER A 10 -29.85 -26.94 12.82
CA SER A 10 -28.96 -27.77 12.02
C SER A 10 -28.55 -27.01 10.75
N PRO A 11 -27.42 -27.37 10.09
CA PRO A 11 -27.05 -26.77 8.81
C PRO A 11 -28.11 -26.90 7.71
N VAL A 12 -29.04 -27.86 7.85
CA VAL A 12 -30.16 -28.06 6.93
C VAL A 12 -31.25 -27.00 7.14
N ASP A 13 -31.46 -26.55 8.38
CA ASP A 13 -32.50 -25.58 8.73
C ASP A 13 -32.13 -24.14 8.32
N VAL A 14 -30.83 -23.85 8.22
CA VAL A 14 -30.32 -22.51 7.88
C VAL A 14 -30.34 -22.24 6.37
N ILE A 15 -30.37 -23.28 5.54
CA ILE A 15 -30.12 -23.15 4.10
C ILE A 15 -31.37 -23.59 3.33
N GLU A 16 -31.96 -22.65 2.58
CA GLU A 16 -33.18 -22.88 1.78
C GLU A 16 -33.02 -23.97 0.70
N LYS A 17 -31.77 -24.27 0.29
CA LYS A 17 -31.48 -25.28 -0.73
C LYS A 17 -30.23 -26.07 -0.35
N VAL A 18 -30.43 -27.31 0.12
CA VAL A 18 -29.33 -28.24 0.42
C VAL A 18 -28.54 -28.48 -0.87
N PRO A 19 -27.25 -28.12 -0.93
CA PRO A 19 -26.44 -28.41 -2.10
C PRO A 19 -26.30 -29.93 -2.24
N SER A 20 -26.76 -30.44 -3.38
CA SER A 20 -26.50 -31.82 -3.82
C SER A 20 -25.00 -32.13 -3.74
N ALA A 21 -24.62 -33.40 -3.57
CA ALA A 21 -23.21 -33.82 -3.62
C ALA A 21 -22.48 -33.37 -4.91
N LYS A 22 -23.22 -33.08 -5.99
CA LYS A 22 -22.72 -32.56 -7.28
C LYS A 22 -22.76 -31.03 -7.43
N ALA A 23 -23.14 -30.31 -6.39
CA ALA A 23 -23.20 -28.85 -6.42
C ALA A 23 -21.79 -28.25 -6.66
N PRO A 24 -21.70 -27.05 -7.28
CA PRO A 24 -20.44 -26.37 -7.47
C PRO A 24 -19.73 -26.20 -6.12
N LEU A 25 -18.44 -26.53 -6.10
CA LEU A 25 -17.60 -26.40 -4.92
C LEU A 25 -17.62 -24.96 -4.43
N ARG A 26 -18.09 -24.74 -3.20
CA ARG A 26 -18.06 -23.47 -2.48
C ARG A 26 -17.62 -23.71 -1.05
N VAL A 27 -16.62 -22.95 -0.66
CA VAL A 27 -15.78 -23.26 0.48
C VAL A 27 -15.32 -21.95 1.11
N LEU A 28 -15.64 -21.73 2.39
CA LEU A 28 -15.27 -20.49 3.11
C LEU A 28 -14.09 -20.77 4.03
N ALA A 29 -12.98 -20.05 3.84
CA ALA A 29 -11.85 -20.07 4.76
C ALA A 29 -12.12 -19.11 5.92
N TRP A 30 -12.29 -19.63 7.14
CA TRP A 30 -12.67 -18.79 8.29
C TRP A 30 -11.54 -18.61 9.30
N LYS A 31 -10.50 -19.45 9.27
CA LYS A 31 -9.32 -19.29 10.13
C LYS A 31 -8.08 -19.85 9.45
N VAL A 32 -7.05 -19.01 9.34
CA VAL A 32 -5.75 -19.38 8.76
C VAL A 32 -4.69 -19.33 9.84
N PHE A 33 -3.83 -20.35 9.89
CA PHE A 33 -2.64 -20.38 10.74
C PHE A 33 -1.38 -20.13 9.91
N TRP A 34 -0.43 -19.39 10.48
CA TRP A 34 0.82 -19.05 9.80
C TRP A 34 1.87 -20.17 9.85
N ASP A 35 2.03 -20.85 11.01
CA ASP A 35 3.13 -21.80 11.26
C ASP A 35 3.10 -23.06 10.36
N LYS A 36 1.90 -23.58 10.06
CA LYS A 36 1.75 -24.89 9.39
C LYS A 36 0.99 -24.82 8.06
N TRP A 37 0.77 -23.62 7.52
CA TRP A 37 -0.12 -23.37 6.36
C TRP A 37 -1.45 -24.12 6.46
N MET A 38 -2.02 -24.16 7.67
CA MET A 38 -3.25 -24.86 7.97
C MET A 38 -4.40 -23.86 7.84
N THR A 39 -5.35 -24.16 6.95
CA THR A 39 -6.55 -23.33 6.81
C THR A 39 -7.77 -24.13 7.24
N PHE A 40 -8.53 -23.56 8.16
CA PHE A 40 -9.81 -24.06 8.60
C PHE A 40 -10.90 -23.52 7.71
N VAL A 41 -11.76 -24.45 7.32
CA VAL A 41 -12.67 -24.21 6.24
C VAL A 41 -14.05 -24.76 6.59
N ARG A 42 -15.07 -24.00 6.21
CA ARG A 42 -16.46 -24.46 6.16
C ARG A 42 -16.78 -24.89 4.74
N VAL A 43 -17.07 -26.19 4.57
CA VAL A 43 -17.14 -26.83 3.25
C VAL A 43 -18.60 -27.10 2.87
N SER A 44 -18.95 -26.81 1.61
CA SER A 44 -20.19 -27.32 0.99
C SER A 44 -19.97 -28.63 0.21
N SER A 45 -18.90 -28.73 -0.57
CA SER A 45 -18.45 -30.01 -1.17
C SER A 45 -16.99 -29.85 -1.59
N VAL A 46 -16.08 -30.71 -1.12
CA VAL A 46 -14.66 -30.69 -1.52
C VAL A 46 -14.10 -32.10 -1.66
N THR A 47 -13.27 -32.27 -2.69
CA THR A 47 -12.53 -33.50 -2.94
C THR A 47 -11.03 -33.22 -2.82
N ARG A 48 -10.28 -34.15 -2.25
CA ARG A 48 -8.82 -34.06 -2.14
C ARG A 48 -8.19 -33.91 -3.54
N LYS A 49 -7.06 -33.21 -3.64
CA LYS A 49 -6.33 -32.93 -4.90
C LYS A 49 -7.09 -32.07 -5.92
N SER A 50 -8.26 -31.52 -5.59
CA SER A 50 -8.96 -30.59 -6.47
C SER A 50 -8.23 -29.25 -6.58
N VAL A 51 -8.30 -28.64 -7.76
CA VAL A 51 -7.88 -27.26 -7.97
C VAL A 51 -9.06 -26.34 -7.69
N ILE A 52 -8.86 -25.41 -6.76
CA ILE A 52 -9.86 -24.43 -6.32
C ILE A 52 -9.38 -23.03 -6.70
N MET A 53 -10.33 -22.12 -6.93
CA MET A 53 -10.07 -20.74 -7.27
C MET A 53 -10.53 -19.85 -6.12
N ASN A 54 -9.65 -18.98 -5.64
CA ASN A 54 -10.03 -17.91 -4.73
C ASN A 54 -10.85 -16.88 -5.50
N ALA A 55 -12.11 -16.69 -5.12
CA ALA A 55 -13.02 -15.78 -5.79
C ALA A 55 -12.64 -14.32 -5.58
N THR A 56 -12.20 -13.99 -4.36
CA THR A 56 -11.84 -12.64 -3.93
C THR A 56 -10.56 -12.15 -4.59
N ARG A 57 -9.56 -13.04 -4.73
CA ARG A 57 -8.22 -12.68 -5.26
C ARG A 57 -7.92 -13.21 -6.66
N ASN A 58 -8.84 -13.97 -7.27
CA ASN A 58 -8.67 -14.64 -8.56
C ASN A 58 -7.41 -15.52 -8.66
N HIS A 59 -6.93 -16.08 -7.55
CA HIS A 59 -5.75 -16.95 -7.53
C HIS A 59 -6.15 -18.43 -7.50
N LYS A 60 -5.46 -19.28 -8.26
CA LYS A 60 -5.72 -20.73 -8.28
C LYS A 60 -4.84 -21.43 -7.25
N GLU A 61 -5.44 -22.31 -6.45
CA GLU A 61 -4.75 -23.08 -5.43
C GLU A 61 -5.11 -24.56 -5.52
N ARG A 62 -4.23 -25.41 -5.00
CA ARG A 62 -4.41 -26.86 -5.02
C ARG A 62 -4.52 -27.40 -3.61
N VAL A 63 -5.58 -28.16 -3.35
CA VAL A 63 -5.80 -28.86 -2.09
C VAL A 63 -4.86 -30.06 -2.01
N SER A 64 -3.86 -30.03 -1.12
CA SER A 64 -2.92 -31.15 -0.97
C SER A 64 -3.51 -32.27 -0.09
N LYS A 65 -3.92 -31.92 1.12
CA LYS A 65 -4.51 -32.84 2.10
C LYS A 65 -5.75 -32.22 2.73
N LEU A 66 -6.71 -33.09 3.05
CA LEU A 66 -7.89 -32.75 3.83
C LEU A 66 -7.81 -33.52 5.15
N LEU A 67 -7.77 -32.79 6.25
CA LEU A 67 -7.67 -33.34 7.60
C LEU A 67 -8.93 -32.96 8.37
N LEU A 68 -9.43 -33.89 9.17
CA LEU A 68 -10.51 -33.64 10.13
C LEU A 68 -9.93 -33.79 11.53
N LEU A 69 -10.16 -32.77 12.35
CA LEU A 69 -9.61 -32.69 13.70
C LEU A 69 -10.68 -33.11 14.71
N TYR A 70 -10.47 -34.24 15.36
CA TYR A 70 -11.27 -34.68 16.50
C TYR A 70 -10.49 -34.43 17.77
N ALA A 71 -10.71 -33.31 18.47
CA ALA A 71 -10.08 -33.00 19.77
C ALA A 71 -8.55 -33.27 19.83
N ASN A 72 -8.12 -34.50 20.11
CA ASN A 72 -6.72 -34.96 20.16
C ASN A 72 -6.24 -35.75 18.92
N GLN A 73 -7.11 -36.19 18.02
CA GLN A 73 -6.79 -37.04 16.86
C GLN A 73 -7.03 -36.29 15.54
N THR A 74 -6.18 -36.59 14.54
CA THR A 74 -6.28 -36.03 13.19
C THR A 74 -6.51 -37.15 12.18
N GLU A 75 -7.62 -37.12 11.44
CA GLU A 75 -7.96 -38.12 10.42
C GLU A 75 -7.84 -37.49 9.02
N GLU A 76 -7.11 -38.14 8.10
CA GLU A 76 -7.05 -37.71 6.70
C GLU A 76 -8.22 -38.30 5.91
N VAL A 77 -8.92 -37.46 5.14
CA VAL A 77 -10.15 -37.86 4.42
C VAL A 77 -10.04 -37.51 2.93
N GLU A 78 -10.66 -38.32 2.07
CA GLU A 78 -10.59 -38.12 0.62
C GLU A 78 -11.62 -37.13 0.07
N THR A 79 -12.85 -37.13 0.59
CA THR A 79 -13.92 -36.23 0.15
C THR A 79 -14.77 -35.84 1.36
N ARG A 80 -15.27 -34.61 1.38
CA ARG A 80 -16.23 -34.16 2.39
C ARG A 80 -17.44 -33.48 1.76
N SER A 81 -18.60 -33.92 2.23
CA SER A 81 -19.92 -33.45 1.87
C SER A 81 -20.31 -32.21 2.68
N PHE A 82 -21.44 -31.61 2.30
CA PHE A 82 -22.02 -30.43 2.89
C PHE A 82 -22.22 -30.52 4.41
N GLY A 83 -22.08 -29.38 5.09
CA GLY A 83 -22.41 -29.22 6.51
C GLY A 83 -21.29 -29.58 7.48
N SER A 84 -20.15 -30.08 6.99
CA SER A 84 -18.99 -30.37 7.83
C SER A 84 -18.20 -29.09 8.12
N VAL A 85 -18.11 -28.73 9.41
CA VAL A 85 -17.22 -27.67 9.91
C VAL A 85 -15.93 -28.33 10.41
N GLY A 86 -14.77 -27.70 10.18
CA GLY A 86 -13.50 -28.19 10.72
C GLY A 86 -12.71 -29.08 9.78
N VAL A 87 -12.97 -28.99 8.47
CA VAL A 87 -12.03 -29.53 7.47
C VAL A 87 -10.84 -28.59 7.41
N GLN A 88 -9.68 -29.12 7.77
CA GLN A 88 -8.41 -28.45 7.60
C GLN A 88 -7.86 -28.80 6.23
N ILE A 89 -7.54 -27.77 5.46
CA ILE A 89 -6.87 -27.91 4.17
C ILE A 89 -5.41 -27.53 4.35
N LEU A 90 -4.53 -28.43 3.94
CA LEU A 90 -3.09 -28.18 3.86
C LEU A 90 -2.69 -27.83 2.43
N GLY A 91 -1.76 -26.88 2.27
CA GLY A 91 -1.17 -26.51 0.97
C GLY A 91 -1.74 -25.24 0.33
N LEU A 92 -2.47 -24.44 1.11
CA LEU A 92 -3.04 -23.17 0.67
C LEU A 92 -2.07 -22.03 1.00
N LEU A 93 -1.59 -21.32 -0.02
CA LEU A 93 -0.49 -20.35 0.13
C LEU A 93 -0.94 -18.89 0.15
N HIS A 94 -2.01 -18.51 -0.56
CA HIS A 94 -2.43 -17.12 -0.70
C HIS A 94 -3.82 -16.84 -0.11
N ILE A 95 -4.39 -17.80 0.62
CA ILE A 95 -5.71 -17.67 1.24
C ILE A 95 -5.65 -16.91 2.55
N ARG A 96 -6.50 -15.91 2.70
CA ARG A 96 -6.72 -15.15 3.94
C ARG A 96 -8.01 -15.61 4.63
N THR A 97 -8.07 -15.36 5.92
CA THR A 97 -9.32 -15.45 6.69
C THR A 97 -10.42 -14.58 6.05
N GLY A 98 -11.57 -15.19 5.75
CA GLY A 98 -12.71 -14.56 5.08
C GLY A 98 -12.79 -14.82 3.58
N ASP A 99 -11.75 -15.40 2.96
CA ASP A 99 -11.78 -15.68 1.52
C ASP A 99 -12.76 -16.81 1.18
N THR A 100 -13.47 -16.63 0.05
CA THR A 100 -14.32 -17.67 -0.52
C THR A 100 -13.62 -18.37 -1.68
N LEU A 101 -13.60 -19.70 -1.62
CA LEU A 101 -12.97 -20.59 -2.59
C LEU A 101 -14.05 -21.32 -3.37
N MET A 102 -13.85 -21.41 -4.67
CA MET A 102 -14.84 -21.88 -5.61
C MET A 102 -14.22 -22.85 -6.62
N SER A 103 -15.04 -23.62 -7.31
CA SER A 103 -14.58 -24.39 -8.46
C SER A 103 -14.05 -23.46 -9.56
N THR A 104 -13.11 -23.96 -10.39
CA THR A 104 -12.56 -23.18 -11.52
C THR A 104 -13.63 -22.86 -12.58
N LYS A 105 -14.75 -23.60 -12.60
CA LYS A 105 -15.92 -23.24 -13.41
C LYS A 105 -16.67 -22.11 -12.71
N ARG A 106 -16.43 -20.88 -13.16
CA ARG A 106 -17.02 -19.66 -12.62
C ARG A 106 -18.52 -19.62 -12.91
N SER A 107 -19.33 -19.43 -11.87
CA SER A 107 -20.76 -19.13 -11.96
C SER A 107 -20.94 -17.61 -11.90
N GLU A 108 -21.86 -17.05 -12.70
CA GLU A 108 -22.08 -15.59 -12.80
C GLU A 108 -22.67 -14.97 -11.50
N ASP A 109 -23.26 -15.79 -10.63
CA ASP A 109 -23.86 -15.37 -9.34
C ASP A 109 -22.84 -15.14 -8.20
N ASP A 110 -21.54 -15.32 -8.44
CA ASP A 110 -20.50 -15.21 -7.41
C ASP A 110 -20.06 -13.76 -7.10
N ASN A 111 -20.74 -12.72 -7.59
CA ASN A 111 -20.27 -11.34 -7.43
C ASN A 111 -20.68 -10.65 -6.11
N ASN A 112 -21.45 -11.31 -5.25
CA ASN A 112 -21.90 -10.72 -3.97
C ASN A 112 -21.08 -11.22 -2.78
N PHE A 113 -19.78 -10.94 -2.77
CA PHE A 113 -18.97 -11.10 -1.56
C PHE A 113 -19.07 -9.84 -0.71
N ARG A 114 -19.78 -9.94 0.42
CA ARG A 114 -19.74 -8.90 1.43
C ARG A 114 -18.41 -9.01 2.14
N ASP A 115 -17.63 -7.93 2.11
CA ASP A 115 -16.47 -7.80 2.98
C ASP A 115 -17.01 -7.69 4.42
N ILE A 116 -16.79 -8.73 5.23
CA ILE A 116 -17.34 -8.84 6.60
C ILE A 116 -16.49 -8.02 7.58
N VAL A 117 -15.38 -7.44 7.12
CA VAL A 117 -14.41 -6.77 7.98
C VAL A 117 -14.85 -5.33 8.26
N PRO A 118 -15.08 -4.96 9.53
CA PRO A 118 -15.38 -3.58 9.88
C PRO A 118 -14.21 -2.64 9.51
N PRO A 119 -14.48 -1.35 9.24
CA PRO A 119 -13.42 -0.39 9.00
C PRO A 119 -12.54 -0.22 10.26
N PRO A 120 -11.22 -0.04 10.10
CA PRO A 120 -10.34 0.19 11.24
C PRO A 120 -10.62 1.55 11.88
N VAL A 121 -10.39 1.62 13.19
CA VAL A 121 -10.69 2.81 14.01
C VAL A 121 -9.42 3.54 14.43
N MET A 122 -8.34 2.80 14.67
CA MET A 122 -7.07 3.34 15.14
C MET A 122 -5.93 2.92 14.24
N SER A 123 -4.92 3.78 14.12
CA SER A 123 -3.69 3.52 13.39
C SER A 123 -2.47 3.88 14.23
N ALA A 124 -1.41 3.09 14.08
CA ALA A 124 -0.11 3.34 14.70
C ALA A 124 1.00 3.14 13.66
N SER A 125 2.10 3.86 13.87
CA SER A 125 3.30 3.70 13.05
C SER A 125 4.13 2.53 13.60
N VAL A 126 4.64 1.67 12.73
CA VAL A 126 5.56 0.60 13.08
C VAL A 126 6.95 0.99 12.61
N LEU A 127 7.87 1.10 13.55
CA LEU A 127 9.26 1.45 13.29
C LEU A 127 10.15 0.22 13.55
N PRO A 128 10.90 -0.26 12.54
CA PRO A 128 11.93 -1.27 12.76
C PRO A 128 13.11 -0.64 13.52
N GLN A 129 13.74 -1.40 14.42
CA GLN A 129 14.91 -0.91 15.15
C GLN A 129 16.15 -0.73 14.24
N SER A 130 16.31 -1.61 13.25
CA SER A 130 17.38 -1.55 12.26
C SER A 130 16.86 -1.66 10.83
N HIS A 131 17.61 -1.15 9.86
CA HIS A 131 17.31 -1.33 8.44
C HIS A 131 17.33 -2.81 8.02
N SER A 132 18.13 -3.65 8.70
CA SER A 132 18.12 -5.10 8.49
C SER A 132 16.76 -5.73 8.80
N ASP A 133 16.01 -5.12 9.72
CA ASP A 133 14.79 -5.70 10.27
C ASP A 133 13.56 -5.31 9.44
N LEU A 134 13.71 -4.39 8.48
CA LEU A 134 12.62 -3.95 7.61
C LEU A 134 12.02 -5.11 6.81
N GLY A 135 12.85 -5.98 6.24
CA GLY A 135 12.43 -7.18 5.52
C GLY A 135 11.58 -8.14 6.37
N PRO A 136 12.10 -8.65 7.51
CA PRO A 136 11.34 -9.55 8.37
C PRO A 136 10.09 -8.89 8.98
N VAL A 137 10.12 -7.59 9.29
CA VAL A 137 8.91 -6.84 9.72
C VAL A 137 7.82 -6.90 8.65
N GLN A 138 8.16 -6.63 7.39
CA GLN A 138 7.17 -6.65 6.30
C GLN A 138 6.60 -8.05 6.09
N GLU A 139 7.44 -9.09 6.16
CA GLU A 139 7.00 -10.48 6.04
C GLU A 139 6.08 -10.91 7.21
N ALA A 140 6.43 -10.51 8.44
CA ALA A 140 5.63 -10.78 9.63
C ALA A 140 4.27 -10.06 9.57
N LEU A 141 4.25 -8.79 9.17
CA LEU A 141 3.02 -8.02 8.98
C LEU A 141 2.13 -8.64 7.90
N ASN A 142 2.70 -9.01 6.75
CA ASN A 142 1.95 -9.69 5.68
C ASN A 142 1.35 -11.01 6.18
N SER A 143 2.14 -11.82 6.90
CA SER A 143 1.66 -13.07 7.52
C SER A 143 0.54 -12.81 8.53
N LEU A 144 0.67 -11.77 9.37
CA LEU A 144 -0.34 -11.39 10.33
C LEU A 144 -1.64 -10.96 9.64
N SER A 145 -1.57 -10.10 8.62
CA SER A 145 -2.73 -9.64 7.85
C SER A 145 -3.50 -10.80 7.20
N ARG A 146 -2.80 -11.90 6.90
CA ARG A 146 -3.39 -13.11 6.35
C ARG A 146 -4.22 -13.87 7.39
N THR A 147 -3.75 -13.89 8.64
CA THR A 147 -4.45 -14.54 9.76
C THR A 147 -5.61 -13.71 10.30
N ASP A 148 -5.42 -12.40 10.44
CA ASP A 148 -6.42 -11.45 10.93
C ASP A 148 -6.79 -10.44 9.83
N PRO A 149 -8.02 -10.51 9.30
CA PRO A 149 -8.42 -9.61 8.23
C PRO A 149 -8.68 -8.17 8.70
N SER A 150 -8.84 -7.97 10.01
CA SER A 150 -9.10 -6.68 10.65
C SER A 150 -7.87 -5.80 10.72
N VAL A 151 -6.68 -6.41 10.70
CA VAL A 151 -5.40 -5.70 10.60
C VAL A 151 -5.19 -5.29 9.15
N ARG A 152 -5.04 -3.98 8.91
CA ARG A 152 -4.70 -3.43 7.60
C ARG A 152 -3.34 -2.74 7.67
N ILE A 153 -2.55 -2.91 6.62
CA ILE A 153 -1.21 -2.34 6.53
C ILE A 153 -1.23 -1.34 5.38
N GLU A 154 -0.68 -0.15 5.63
CA GLU A 154 -0.57 0.92 4.66
C GLU A 154 0.84 1.50 4.69
N LEU A 155 1.45 1.68 3.52
CA LEU A 155 2.73 2.37 3.39
C LEU A 155 2.45 3.81 2.95
N GLN A 156 2.65 4.77 3.84
CA GLN A 156 2.42 6.19 3.56
C GLN A 156 3.72 6.96 3.81
N GLU A 157 4.20 7.74 2.84
CA GLU A 157 5.33 8.69 3.05
C GLU A 157 6.59 8.08 3.70
N GLY A 158 6.86 6.79 3.45
CA GLY A 158 8.02 6.07 4.01
C GLY A 158 7.82 5.48 5.40
N GLN A 159 6.65 5.66 6.03
CA GLN A 159 6.25 4.97 7.26
C GLN A 159 5.32 3.79 6.97
N ILE A 160 5.45 2.74 7.76
CA ILE A 160 4.53 1.60 7.78
C ILE A 160 3.46 1.89 8.83
N LEU A 161 2.21 2.03 8.40
CA LEU A 161 1.07 2.24 9.27
C LEU A 161 0.29 0.93 9.41
N VAL A 162 0.04 0.55 10.66
CA VAL A 162 -0.81 -0.59 11.00
C VAL A 162 -2.12 -0.06 11.58
N HIS A 163 -3.21 -0.48 10.96
CA HIS A 163 -4.56 -0.12 11.32
C HIS A 163 -5.24 -1.28 12.06
N GLY A 164 -5.95 -0.96 13.13
CA GLY A 164 -6.65 -1.92 13.97
C GLY A 164 -8.00 -1.41 14.47
N LEU A 165 -8.75 -2.29 15.12
CA LEU A 165 -10.09 -1.99 15.66
C LEU A 165 -10.04 -1.14 16.94
N GLY A 166 -8.90 -1.10 17.63
CA GLY A 166 -8.71 -0.31 18.86
C GLY A 166 -7.30 -0.47 19.44
N ALA A 167 -7.05 0.20 20.57
CA ALA A 167 -5.74 0.22 21.23
C ALA A 167 -5.27 -1.18 21.65
N LEU A 168 -6.15 -1.96 22.32
CA LEU A 168 -5.84 -3.34 22.74
C LEU A 168 -5.48 -4.23 21.54
N HIS A 169 -6.14 -4.02 20.40
CA HIS A 169 -5.84 -4.79 19.20
C HIS A 169 -4.41 -4.52 18.71
N LEU A 170 -3.98 -3.27 18.71
CA LEU A 170 -2.61 -2.90 18.31
C LEU A 170 -1.56 -3.43 19.29
N GLU A 171 -1.85 -3.43 20.59
CA GLU A 171 -0.98 -4.02 21.63
C GLU A 171 -0.81 -5.53 21.46
N ILE A 172 -1.90 -6.25 21.17
CA ILE A 172 -1.85 -7.69 20.87
C ILE A 172 -1.04 -7.92 19.59
N VAL A 173 -1.24 -7.10 18.55
CA VAL A 173 -0.45 -7.19 17.32
C VAL A 173 1.03 -7.01 17.60
N GLU A 174 1.41 -6.05 18.44
CA GLU A 174 2.80 -5.84 18.86
C GLU A 174 3.39 -7.06 19.58
N SER A 175 2.71 -7.57 20.61
CA SER A 175 3.16 -8.77 21.34
C SER A 175 3.30 -9.96 20.39
N ARG A 176 2.35 -10.18 19.49
CA ARG A 176 2.45 -11.28 18.51
C ARG A 176 3.65 -11.12 17.59
N LEU A 177 3.93 -9.93 17.07
CA LEU A 177 5.11 -9.68 16.22
C LEU A 177 6.44 -9.96 16.95
N ARG A 178 6.52 -9.64 18.24
CA ARG A 178 7.68 -9.92 19.09
C ARG A 178 7.78 -11.41 19.45
N ASP A 179 6.69 -12.04 19.87
CA ASP A 179 6.69 -13.40 20.43
C ASP A 179 6.65 -14.50 19.36
N GLU A 180 5.86 -14.32 18.29
CA GLU A 180 5.68 -15.33 17.24
C GLU A 180 6.75 -15.23 16.15
N TRP A 181 7.10 -14.01 15.73
CA TRP A 181 8.07 -13.78 14.64
C TRP A 181 9.45 -13.32 15.12
N ASN A 182 9.65 -13.11 16.42
CA ASN A 182 10.92 -12.64 17.01
C ASN A 182 11.45 -11.36 16.35
N VAL A 183 10.54 -10.44 15.97
CA VAL A 183 10.92 -9.20 15.29
C VAL A 183 10.98 -8.05 16.27
N ASN A 184 12.08 -7.32 16.24
CA ASN A 184 12.29 -6.14 17.06
C ASN A 184 11.68 -4.90 16.40
N ILE A 185 10.53 -4.47 16.93
CA ILE A 185 9.79 -3.29 16.46
C ILE A 185 9.39 -2.38 17.61
N GLU A 186 9.13 -1.12 17.27
CA GLU A 186 8.57 -0.14 18.17
C GLU A 186 7.31 0.49 17.56
N PHE A 187 6.24 0.52 18.35
CA PHE A 187 5.01 1.21 17.96
C PHE A 187 5.10 2.69 18.32
N GLY A 188 4.98 3.53 17.29
CA GLY A 188 5.06 4.98 17.38
C GLY A 188 3.75 5.67 16.99
N LYS A 189 3.70 6.97 17.23
CA LYS A 189 2.61 7.83 16.75
C LYS A 189 2.74 8.01 15.23
N ARG A 190 1.60 8.06 14.53
CA ARG A 190 1.55 8.39 13.10
C ARG A 190 2.16 9.78 12.87
N MET A 191 3.10 9.87 11.94
CA MET A 191 3.63 11.15 11.48
C MET A 191 2.74 11.72 10.37
N VAL A 192 2.68 13.04 10.28
CA VAL A 192 1.95 13.77 9.24
C VAL A 192 2.94 14.56 8.41
N SER A 193 2.78 14.57 7.08
CA SER A 193 3.49 15.50 6.23
C SER A 193 2.92 16.90 6.41
N TYR A 194 3.82 17.84 6.71
CA TYR A 194 3.50 19.25 6.61
C TYR A 194 3.75 19.70 5.18
N ARG A 195 2.82 20.47 4.64
CA ARG A 195 3.01 21.20 3.39
C ARG A 195 3.12 22.66 3.73
N GLU A 196 4.17 23.29 3.24
CA GLU A 196 4.32 24.73 3.32
C GLU A 196 3.45 25.37 2.26
N GLY A 197 2.79 26.46 2.64
CA GLY A 197 2.02 27.30 1.74
C GLY A 197 2.39 28.75 1.99
N SER A 198 2.38 29.57 0.94
CA SER A 198 2.39 31.01 1.13
C SER A 198 1.11 31.41 1.88
N GLY A 199 1.26 32.23 2.92
CA GLY A 199 0.11 32.80 3.61
C GLY A 199 -0.73 33.70 2.68
N PRO A 200 -1.87 34.23 3.14
CA PRO A 200 -2.81 35.00 2.32
C PRO A 200 -2.30 36.40 1.87
N GLY A 201 -0.99 36.65 1.92
CA GLY A 201 -0.37 37.91 1.49
C GLY A 201 0.30 37.77 0.13
N ASN A 202 0.20 38.81 -0.69
CA ASN A 202 1.06 38.93 -1.88
C ASN A 202 2.48 39.24 -1.37
N ILE A 203 3.46 38.43 -1.78
CA ILE A 203 4.86 38.69 -1.42
C ILE A 203 5.35 39.74 -2.39
N ASP A 204 5.66 40.94 -1.90
CA ASP A 204 6.19 41.99 -2.76
C ASP A 204 7.45 41.50 -3.49
N PRO A 205 7.56 41.71 -4.81
CA PRO A 205 8.73 41.28 -5.58
C PRO A 205 9.97 41.97 -5.01
N LYS A 206 10.86 41.17 -4.44
CA LYS A 206 12.17 41.65 -3.97
C LYS A 206 13.18 41.43 -5.09
N PRO A 207 13.77 42.49 -5.66
CA PRO A 207 14.84 42.33 -6.63
C PRO A 207 16.04 41.68 -5.95
N GLY A 208 16.41 40.48 -6.41
CA GLY A 208 17.57 39.74 -5.94
C GLY A 208 18.73 39.94 -6.90
N SER A 209 19.69 40.80 -6.54
CA SER A 209 20.95 40.91 -7.28
C SER A 209 21.99 39.96 -6.67
N TRP A 210 22.37 38.91 -7.41
CA TRP A 210 23.44 38.00 -7.00
C TRP A 210 24.72 38.30 -7.76
N LYS A 211 25.80 38.58 -7.03
CA LYS A 211 27.14 38.76 -7.58
C LYS A 211 27.97 37.52 -7.27
N THR A 212 28.50 36.88 -8.30
CA THR A 212 29.43 35.75 -8.17
C THR A 212 30.61 35.92 -9.12
N GLU A 213 31.80 35.53 -8.69
CA GLU A 213 32.97 35.49 -9.57
C GLU A 213 33.10 34.09 -10.17
N MET A 214 33.21 34.02 -11.49
CA MET A 214 33.53 32.77 -12.19
C MET A 214 34.70 33.03 -13.14
N PHE A 215 35.71 32.16 -13.09
CA PHE A 215 36.90 32.27 -13.94
C PHE A 215 37.60 33.65 -13.89
N GLY A 216 37.65 34.27 -12.70
CA GLY A 216 38.32 35.57 -12.50
C GLY A 216 37.61 36.77 -13.11
N LYS A 217 36.34 36.61 -13.54
CA LYS A 217 35.47 37.71 -13.97
C LYS A 217 34.24 37.79 -13.06
N PRO A 218 33.87 38.98 -12.57
CA PRO A 218 32.65 39.15 -11.79
C PRO A 218 31.42 39.10 -12.69
N PHE A 219 30.43 38.31 -12.31
CA PHE A 219 29.13 38.22 -12.94
C PHE A 219 28.06 38.70 -11.96
N THR A 220 27.14 39.53 -12.45
CA THR A 220 25.95 39.93 -11.70
C THR A 220 24.73 39.34 -12.42
N ILE A 221 23.86 38.68 -11.65
CA ILE A 221 22.59 38.14 -12.14
C ILE A 221 21.50 38.80 -11.32
N ASP A 222 20.64 39.54 -12.00
CA ASP A 222 19.44 40.12 -11.41
C ASP A 222 18.24 39.27 -11.82
N VAL A 223 17.52 38.75 -10.81
CA VAL A 223 16.29 37.97 -11.03
C VAL A 223 15.17 38.57 -10.20
N ASP A 224 14.14 39.03 -10.90
CA ASP A 224 12.88 39.45 -10.30
C ASP A 224 11.92 38.27 -10.23
N LEU A 225 11.47 37.95 -9.02
CA LEU A 225 10.55 36.84 -8.73
C LEU A 225 9.27 37.38 -8.11
N ASP A 226 8.13 37.13 -8.77
CA ASP A 226 6.79 37.39 -8.22
C ASP A 226 6.16 36.05 -7.78
N VAL A 227 5.85 35.93 -6.49
CA VAL A 227 5.34 34.69 -5.89
C VAL A 227 3.95 34.95 -5.32
N ARG A 228 2.94 34.32 -5.95
CA ARG A 228 1.54 34.40 -5.53
C ARG A 228 0.98 33.04 -5.11
N ALA A 229 0.06 33.05 -4.15
CA ALA A 229 -0.70 31.85 -3.77
C ALA A 229 -1.65 31.43 -4.90
N PHE A 230 -1.80 30.12 -5.07
CA PHE A 230 -2.69 29.53 -6.08
C PHE A 230 -4.12 29.44 -5.56
N LYS A 231 -5.12 29.66 -6.42
CA LYS A 231 -6.53 29.53 -6.03
C LYS A 231 -6.98 28.07 -6.09
N GLU A 232 -7.87 27.66 -5.18
CA GLU A 232 -8.42 26.30 -5.18
C GLU A 232 -9.14 26.01 -6.51
N GLY A 233 -8.58 25.07 -7.30
CA GLY A 233 -9.20 24.58 -8.54
C GLY A 233 -8.56 25.01 -9.86
N GLU A 234 -7.52 25.86 -9.87
CA GLU A 234 -6.69 26.00 -11.07
C GLU A 234 -5.97 24.66 -11.34
N LYS A 235 -5.85 24.24 -12.59
CA LYS A 235 -5.08 23.03 -12.95
C LYS A 235 -3.64 23.44 -13.22
N GLU A 236 -2.70 22.61 -12.77
CA GLU A 236 -1.31 22.68 -13.20
C GLU A 236 -1.28 22.56 -14.73
N THR A 237 -0.86 23.62 -15.43
CA THR A 237 -0.59 23.51 -16.86
C THR A 237 0.63 22.60 -17.02
N PRO A 238 0.55 21.46 -17.73
CA PRO A 238 1.68 20.56 -17.91
C PRO A 238 2.62 21.17 -18.96
N CYS A 239 3.33 22.22 -18.59
CA CYS A 239 4.51 22.65 -19.33
C CYS A 239 5.66 21.77 -18.86
N GLY A 240 5.93 20.72 -19.63
CA GLY A 240 7.07 19.84 -19.41
C GLY A 240 8.38 20.62 -19.30
N MET A 241 9.31 20.09 -18.50
CA MET A 241 10.74 20.42 -18.46
C MET A 241 11.11 21.71 -19.20
N GLY A 242 10.96 22.85 -18.53
CA GLY A 242 11.14 24.14 -19.16
C GLY A 242 11.30 25.22 -18.11
N THR A 243 12.50 25.30 -17.54
CA THR A 243 12.97 26.49 -16.84
C THR A 243 12.95 27.64 -17.84
N SER A 244 11.86 28.41 -17.93
CA SER A 244 11.85 29.67 -18.67
C SER A 244 12.03 30.81 -17.67
N SER A 245 13.26 31.00 -17.20
CA SER A 245 13.71 32.27 -16.65
C SER A 245 14.05 33.19 -17.82
N SER A 246 13.25 34.21 -18.08
CA SER A 246 13.69 35.31 -18.95
C SER A 246 14.61 36.22 -18.13
N VAL A 247 15.92 35.99 -18.22
CA VAL A 247 16.95 36.90 -17.69
C VAL A 247 17.14 38.01 -18.72
N ARG A 248 16.83 39.27 -18.36
CA ARG A 248 17.31 40.42 -19.13
C ARG A 248 18.76 40.68 -18.70
N VAL A 249 19.71 40.31 -19.55
CA VAL A 249 21.10 40.75 -19.44
C VAL A 249 21.21 42.04 -20.25
N GLU A 250 21.19 43.18 -19.58
CA GLU A 250 21.56 44.46 -20.20
C GLU A 250 23.09 44.53 -20.23
N ASP A 251 23.69 44.05 -21.32
CA ASP A 251 24.87 44.64 -22.00
C ASP A 251 25.39 43.69 -23.12
N PRO A 252 25.89 44.22 -24.25
CA PRO A 252 26.15 43.43 -25.46
C PRO A 252 27.49 42.68 -25.39
N PHE A 253 27.45 41.35 -25.54
CA PHE A 253 28.65 40.57 -25.86
C PHE A 253 28.96 40.62 -27.36
N PRO A 254 30.21 40.89 -27.79
CA PRO A 254 30.69 40.45 -29.09
C PRO A 254 31.16 38.99 -28.99
N CYS A 255 30.59 38.14 -29.85
CA CYS A 255 30.93 36.73 -30.02
C CYS A 255 32.43 36.50 -30.28
N GLN A 256 33.08 35.61 -29.51
CA GLN A 256 34.13 34.71 -30.04
C GLN A 256 34.09 33.32 -29.35
N THR A 257 33.69 32.33 -30.16
CA THR A 257 34.02 30.90 -30.18
C THR A 257 34.65 30.23 -28.95
N LEU A 258 33.92 29.30 -28.33
CA LEU A 258 34.47 28.23 -27.49
C LEU A 258 33.88 26.87 -27.88
N SER A 259 34.71 25.84 -27.87
CA SER A 259 34.49 24.52 -28.48
C SER A 259 33.54 23.59 -27.70
N PRO A 260 32.94 22.58 -28.37
CA PRO A 260 31.80 21.80 -27.85
C PRO A 260 32.10 20.96 -26.60
N THR A 261 33.37 20.62 -26.38
CA THR A 261 33.79 19.66 -25.35
C THR A 261 33.78 20.24 -23.93
N ARG A 262 33.75 21.56 -23.77
CA ARG A 262 33.68 22.23 -22.46
C ARG A 262 32.27 22.47 -21.95
N MET A 263 31.25 22.32 -22.80
CA MET A 263 29.84 22.53 -22.45
C MET A 263 29.27 21.33 -21.66
N ILE A 264 29.77 20.12 -21.92
CA ILE A 264 29.27 18.87 -21.31
C ILE A 264 29.75 18.71 -19.86
N LEU A 265 30.98 19.14 -19.53
CA LEU A 265 31.50 19.16 -18.16
C LEU A 265 30.82 20.21 -17.26
N TRP A 266 30.26 21.25 -17.86
CA TRP A 266 29.56 22.33 -17.14
C TRP A 266 28.12 21.94 -16.78
N LEU A 267 27.42 21.22 -17.68
CA LEU A 267 26.08 20.67 -17.41
C LEU A 267 26.09 19.61 -16.30
N ALA A 268 27.13 18.76 -16.24
CA ALA A 268 27.25 17.72 -15.21
C ALA A 268 27.49 18.29 -13.79
N SER A 269 28.14 19.45 -13.68
CA SER A 269 28.37 20.13 -12.39
C SER A 269 27.12 20.86 -11.87
N LEU A 270 26.25 21.32 -12.79
CA LEU A 270 24.98 21.94 -12.44
C LEU A 270 23.94 20.90 -11.97
N GLU A 271 23.91 19.71 -12.58
CA GLU A 271 23.05 18.61 -12.14
C GLU A 271 23.38 18.13 -10.72
N ALA A 272 24.65 18.15 -10.33
CA ALA A 272 25.07 17.69 -9.00
C ALA A 272 24.65 18.65 -7.85
N SER A 273 24.51 19.95 -8.14
CA SER A 273 24.10 20.97 -7.15
C SER A 273 22.57 21.11 -7.05
N LEU A 274 21.85 20.82 -8.14
CA LEU A 274 20.38 20.87 -8.21
C LEU A 274 19.67 19.66 -7.59
N THR A 275 20.39 18.57 -7.26
CA THR A 275 19.80 17.42 -6.58
C THR A 275 19.38 17.71 -5.12
N LEU A 276 19.89 18.78 -4.51
CA LEU A 276 19.59 19.16 -3.11
C LEU A 276 18.37 20.08 -2.94
N TYR A 277 17.78 20.61 -4.02
CA TYR A 277 16.63 21.54 -3.97
C TYR A 277 15.36 20.99 -4.67
N ARG A 278 15.14 19.67 -4.61
CA ARG A 278 13.88 19.05 -5.06
C ARG A 278 12.82 19.07 -3.95
N ALA A 279 12.22 20.24 -3.66
CA ALA A 279 10.99 20.30 -2.85
C ALA A 279 10.17 21.61 -2.92
N LEU A 280 10.44 22.55 -3.83
CA LEU A 280 9.64 23.79 -3.91
C LEU A 280 9.00 23.96 -5.30
N ARG A 281 7.65 23.90 -5.32
CA ARG A 281 6.78 24.18 -6.47
C ARG A 281 6.60 25.69 -6.60
N ILE A 282 7.25 26.32 -7.58
CA ILE A 282 7.01 27.72 -7.98
C ILE A 282 7.11 27.79 -9.51
N GLN A 283 6.12 28.39 -10.18
CA GLN A 283 6.21 28.71 -11.61
C GLN A 283 5.81 30.18 -11.84
N LEU A 284 6.70 30.92 -12.49
CA LEU A 284 6.56 32.33 -12.86
C LEU A 284 5.87 32.45 -14.23
N SER A 285 5.10 33.51 -14.43
CA SER A 285 4.39 33.84 -15.69
C SER A 285 5.12 34.95 -16.46
N PRO A 286 5.16 34.92 -17.82
CA PRO A 286 5.79 35.98 -18.61
C PRO A 286 4.80 37.12 -18.89
N TYR A 287 5.21 38.37 -18.69
CA TYR A 287 4.48 39.54 -19.18
C TYR A 287 5.37 40.44 -20.08
N GLN A 288 4.68 41.08 -21.02
CA GLN A 288 5.09 41.48 -22.36
C GLN A 288 6.35 42.35 -22.52
N THR A 289 7.01 42.11 -23.65
CA THR A 289 7.95 42.98 -24.35
C THR A 289 7.27 44.26 -24.87
N SER A 290 7.86 45.42 -24.58
CA SER A 290 7.67 46.65 -25.36
C SER A 290 9.03 47.26 -25.66
N ILE A 291 9.36 47.32 -26.96
CA ILE A 291 10.51 48.03 -27.50
C ILE A 291 10.05 49.46 -27.80
N SER A 292 10.69 50.46 -27.20
CA SER A 292 10.68 51.83 -27.72
C SER A 292 12.09 52.37 -27.73
N LYS A 293 12.43 53.05 -28.84
CA LYS A 293 13.75 53.51 -29.31
C LYS A 293 14.70 54.01 -28.24
#